data_AF-A0A3D2E0S3-F1
#
_entry.id   AF-A0A3D2E0S3-F1
#
_cell.length_a   1.000
_cell.length_b   1.000
_cell.length_c   1.000
_cell.angle_alpha   90.00
_cell.angle_beta   90.00
_cell.angle_gamma   90.00
#
_symmetry.space_group_name_H-M   'P 1'
#
loop_
_entity.id
_entity.type
_entity.pdbx_description
1 polymer ?
#
loop_
_entity_poly.entity_id
_entity_poly.type
_entity_poly.pdbx_seq_one_letter_code
_entity_poly.pdbx_strand_id
1 'polypeptide(L)'
;MNQPFNDTMMIYNFQAHRYVLTETAVYQELGINLDTEFASFEQDIRQRKKERFLKKVSDTVYGYIYQDSTNTRFLEWILACREDVRPAVQEMLLAQAEYVLEGNNFLQDFSGVNIAKGSAMKKDDLRGEIRIALRVVEMCKEYIGNLDFVLKTILPLPDVPQQYYRVGY
;
A
#
# COMPACT_ATOMS: atom_id res chain seq x y z
N MET A 1 5.22 21.36 13.11
CA MET A 1 4.78 19.94 13.18
C MET A 1 4.64 19.47 11.76
N ASN A 2 5.31 18.39 11.37
CA ASN A 2 5.04 17.79 10.07
C ASN A 2 3.70 17.06 10.18
N GLN A 3 2.75 17.47 9.36
CA GLN A 3 1.43 16.85 9.27
C GLN A 3 1.38 15.99 8.00
N PRO A 4 0.49 14.97 7.94
CA PRO A 4 0.24 14.26 6.71
C PRO A 4 -0.25 15.25 5.65
N PHE A 5 0.27 15.13 4.43
CA PHE A 5 -0.09 16.04 3.35
C PHE A 5 -0.40 15.28 2.07
N ASN A 6 -1.36 15.81 1.33
CA ASN A 6 -1.75 15.28 0.03
C ASN A 6 -0.92 15.97 -1.06
N ASP A 7 -0.58 15.23 -2.10
CA ASP A 7 -0.07 15.79 -3.35
C ASP A 7 -0.70 15.07 -4.55
N THR A 8 -0.14 15.30 -5.74
CA THR A 8 -0.62 14.68 -6.97
C THR A 8 -0.39 13.17 -7.01
N MET A 9 0.50 12.63 -6.17
CA MET A 9 0.90 11.22 -6.19
C MET A 9 0.22 10.40 -5.10
N MET A 10 0.02 10.98 -3.91
CA MET A 10 -0.58 10.29 -2.78
C MET A 10 -1.54 11.19 -2.01
N ILE A 11 -2.65 10.58 -1.60
CA ILE A 11 -3.64 11.17 -0.71
C ILE A 11 -3.63 10.41 0.60
N TYR A 12 -3.53 11.13 1.71
CA TYR A 12 -3.64 10.56 3.04
C TYR A 12 -5.11 10.31 3.41
N ASN A 13 -5.45 9.06 3.70
CA ASN A 13 -6.75 8.68 4.21
C ASN A 13 -6.77 8.80 5.74
N PHE A 14 -7.40 9.86 6.25
CA PHE A 14 -7.49 10.12 7.69
C PHE A 14 -8.33 9.13 8.47
N GLN A 15 -9.26 8.40 7.85
CA GLN A 15 -10.03 7.37 8.55
C GLN A 15 -9.20 6.10 8.76
N ALA A 16 -8.39 5.75 7.76
CA ALA A 16 -7.59 4.53 7.73
C ALA A 16 -6.12 4.73 8.11
N HIS A 17 -5.70 5.98 8.34
CA HIS A 17 -4.36 6.42 8.73
C HIS A 17 -3.23 5.87 7.86
N ARG A 18 -3.35 6.15 6.55
CA ARG A 18 -2.41 5.66 5.54
C ARG A 18 -2.49 6.46 4.26
N TYR A 19 -1.40 6.47 3.50
CA TYR A 19 -1.39 6.98 2.15
C TYR A 19 -2.01 5.99 1.16
N VAL A 20 -2.70 6.54 0.17
CA VAL A 20 -3.24 5.85 -0.98
C VAL A 20 -2.71 6.55 -2.22
N LEU A 21 -2.21 5.77 -3.20
CA LEU A 21 -1.80 6.32 -4.49
C LEU A 21 -2.98 6.98 -5.20
N THR A 22 -2.70 8.00 -5.98
CA THR A 22 -3.63 8.53 -6.97
C THR A 22 -3.54 7.74 -8.27
N GLU A 23 -4.58 7.82 -9.11
CA GLU A 23 -4.51 7.29 -10.47
C GLU A 23 -3.39 7.96 -11.29
N THR A 24 -3.16 9.25 -11.05
CA THR A 24 -2.06 10.02 -11.65
C THR A 24 -0.70 9.41 -11.34
N ALA A 25 -0.45 8.98 -10.10
CA ALA A 25 0.82 8.37 -9.71
C ALA A 25 1.06 7.07 -10.48
N VAL A 26 0.04 6.22 -10.58
CA VAL A 26 0.12 4.96 -11.32
C VAL A 26 0.42 5.21 -12.80
N TYR A 27 -0.24 6.20 -13.40
CA TYR A 27 -0.01 6.54 -14.80
C TYR A 27 1.38 7.14 -15.05
N GLN A 28 1.80 8.10 -14.23
CA GLN A 28 3.06 8.83 -14.43
C GLN A 28 4.30 7.97 -14.12
N GLU A 29 4.23 7.15 -13.08
CA GLU A 29 5.39 6.37 -12.60
C GLU A 29 5.45 4.98 -13.24
N LEU A 30 4.31 4.34 -13.52
CA LEU A 30 4.27 2.98 -14.09
C LEU A 30 3.85 2.95 -15.57
N GLY A 31 3.38 4.06 -16.13
CA GLY A 31 2.85 4.10 -17.50
C GLY A 31 1.52 3.36 -17.67
N ILE A 32 0.85 2.96 -16.58
CA ILE A 32 -0.37 2.15 -16.62
C ILE A 32 -1.61 3.05 -16.51
N ASN A 33 -2.48 2.98 -17.51
CA ASN A 33 -3.77 3.67 -17.48
C ASN A 33 -4.86 2.77 -16.87
N LEU A 34 -5.27 3.08 -15.64
CA LEU A 34 -6.32 2.32 -14.94
C LEU A 34 -7.69 2.37 -15.63
N ASP A 35 -8.01 3.40 -16.42
CA ASP A 35 -9.25 3.39 -17.21
C ASP A 35 -9.22 2.34 -18.32
N THR A 36 -8.04 2.07 -18.87
CA THR A 36 -7.82 1.00 -19.85
C THR A 36 -7.85 -0.37 -19.17
N GLU A 37 -7.15 -0.53 -18.04
CA GLU A 37 -7.12 -1.79 -17.29
C GLU A 37 -8.52 -2.24 -16.82
N PHE A 38 -9.36 -1.29 -16.42
CA PHE A 38 -10.72 -1.55 -15.96
C PHE A 38 -11.79 -1.25 -17.03
N ALA A 39 -11.41 -1.22 -18.32
CA ALA A 39 -12.29 -0.83 -19.43
C ALA A 39 -13.51 -1.75 -19.60
N SER A 40 -13.43 -3.00 -19.14
CA SER A 40 -14.52 -3.99 -19.21
C SER A 40 -15.71 -3.67 -18.30
N PHE A 41 -15.56 -2.74 -17.36
CA PHE A 41 -16.63 -2.29 -16.48
C PHE A 41 -17.28 -0.99 -17.00
N GLU A 42 -18.58 -0.87 -16.72
CA GLU A 42 -19.33 0.39 -16.88
C GLU A 42 -18.69 1.53 -16.08
N GLN A 43 -18.85 2.77 -16.55
CA GLN A 43 -18.13 3.93 -16.02
C GLN A 43 -18.26 4.10 -14.49
N ASP A 44 -19.49 4.03 -13.95
CA ASP A 44 -19.73 4.19 -12.51
C ASP A 44 -19.11 3.05 -11.67
N ILE A 45 -19.08 1.84 -12.23
CA ILE A 45 -18.48 0.66 -11.59
C ILE A 45 -16.95 0.75 -11.68
N ARG A 46 -16.43 1.19 -12.83
CA ARG A 46 -15.00 1.36 -13.10
C ARG A 46 -14.35 2.27 -12.07
N GLN A 47 -14.93 3.45 -11.81
CA GLN A 47 -14.37 4.38 -10.83
C GLN A 47 -14.26 3.75 -9.44
N ARG A 48 -15.33 3.09 -8.97
CA ARG A 48 -15.33 2.40 -7.66
C ARG A 48 -14.33 1.24 -7.62
N LYS A 49 -14.09 0.55 -8.74
CA LYS A 49 -13.11 -0.54 -8.85
C LYS A 49 -11.68 0.00 -8.76
N LYS A 50 -11.36 1.10 -9.45
CA LYS A 50 -10.06 1.79 -9.36
C LYS A 50 -9.78 2.26 -7.93
N GLU A 51 -10.73 2.93 -7.29
CA GLU A 51 -10.61 3.37 -5.89
C GLU A 51 -10.39 2.18 -4.94
N ARG A 52 -11.16 1.10 -5.12
CA ARG A 52 -11.00 -0.11 -4.30
C ARG A 52 -9.65 -0.79 -4.53
N PHE A 53 -9.16 -0.80 -5.76
CA PHE A 53 -7.84 -1.33 -6.10
C PHE A 53 -6.74 -0.55 -5.38
N LEU A 54 -6.70 0.78 -5.53
CA LEU A 54 -5.70 1.63 -4.89
C LEU A 54 -5.77 1.53 -3.35
N LYS A 55 -6.98 1.50 -2.79
CA LYS A 55 -7.18 1.26 -1.36
C LYS A 55 -6.63 -0.10 -0.94
N LYS A 56 -6.81 -1.15 -1.74
CA LYS A 56 -6.31 -2.48 -1.41
C LYS A 56 -4.80 -2.56 -1.47
N VAL A 57 -4.17 -1.92 -2.45
CA VAL A 57 -2.70 -1.79 -2.52
C VAL A 57 -2.17 -1.21 -1.19
N SER A 58 -2.77 -0.12 -0.74
CA SER A 58 -2.46 0.50 0.56
C SER A 58 -2.75 -0.45 1.74
N ASP A 59 -3.92 -1.09 1.79
CA ASP A 59 -4.25 -2.10 2.82
C ASP A 59 -3.17 -3.19 2.92
N THR A 60 -2.69 -3.70 1.79
CA THR A 60 -1.69 -4.77 1.73
C THR A 60 -0.33 -4.31 2.22
N VAL A 61 0.19 -3.17 1.75
CA VAL A 61 1.50 -2.64 2.16
C VAL A 61 1.52 -2.31 3.64
N TYR A 62 0.53 -1.56 4.12
CA TYR A 62 0.46 -1.17 5.53
C TYR A 62 0.20 -2.37 6.44
N GLY A 63 -0.65 -3.31 6.02
CA GLY A 63 -0.85 -4.57 6.73
C GLY A 63 0.45 -5.36 6.90
N TYR A 64 1.28 -5.42 5.84
CA TYR A 64 2.59 -6.08 5.89
C TYR A 64 3.57 -5.40 6.85
N ILE A 65 3.63 -4.06 6.84
CA ILE A 65 4.47 -3.27 7.74
C ILE A 65 4.06 -3.52 9.21
N TYR A 66 2.76 -3.58 9.48
CA TYR A 66 2.23 -3.67 10.85
C TYR A 66 2.21 -5.09 11.44
N GLN A 67 2.29 -6.13 10.61
CA GLN A 67 2.04 -7.52 11.00
C GLN A 67 2.85 -8.01 12.22
N ASP A 68 4.05 -7.46 12.44
CA ASP A 68 4.97 -7.87 13.52
C ASP A 68 5.35 -6.71 14.45
N SER A 69 4.69 -5.56 14.31
CA SER A 69 5.03 -4.36 15.07
C SER A 69 4.54 -4.44 16.51
N THR A 70 5.38 -4.00 17.45
CA THR A 70 5.00 -3.86 18.86
C THR A 70 4.23 -2.55 19.14
N ASN A 71 4.25 -1.58 18.21
CA ASN A 71 3.58 -0.29 18.36
C ASN A 71 3.11 0.28 17.01
N THR A 72 1.93 -0.13 16.57
CA THR A 72 1.33 0.36 15.31
C THR A 72 1.11 1.87 15.32
N ARG A 73 0.83 2.49 16.47
CA ARG A 73 0.59 3.95 16.54
C ARG A 73 1.83 4.75 16.18
N PHE A 74 2.99 4.29 16.62
CA PHE A 74 4.26 4.91 16.26
C PHE A 74 4.56 4.78 14.77
N LEU A 75 4.34 3.58 14.20
CA LEU A 75 4.50 3.38 12.77
C LEU A 75 3.52 4.23 11.94
N GLU A 76 2.24 4.31 12.33
CA GLU A 76 1.28 5.21 11.70
C GLU A 76 1.77 6.66 11.71
N TRP A 77 2.27 7.14 12.85
CA TRP A 77 2.74 8.51 12.98
C TRP A 77 3.98 8.79 12.11
N ILE A 78 5.00 7.93 12.11
CA ILE A 78 6.19 8.16 11.27
C ILE A 78 5.83 8.08 9.78
N LEU A 79 5.02 7.09 9.36
CA LEU A 79 4.66 6.88 7.97
C LEU A 79 3.80 8.03 7.43
N ALA A 80 3.05 8.70 8.31
CA ALA A 80 2.20 9.81 7.95
C ALA A 80 2.93 11.15 7.95
N CYS A 81 3.80 11.38 8.94
CA CYS A 81 4.35 12.71 9.26
C CYS A 81 5.83 12.90 8.86
N ARG A 82 6.62 11.85 8.67
CA ARG A 82 8.03 12.02 8.29
C ARG A 82 8.19 12.14 6.77
N GLU A 83 8.71 13.28 6.35
CA GLU A 83 8.94 13.59 4.92
C GLU A 83 9.98 12.66 4.29
N ASP A 84 11.03 12.29 5.03
CA ASP A 84 12.09 11.40 4.54
C ASP A 84 11.64 9.93 4.36
N VAL A 85 10.56 9.53 5.04
CA VAL A 85 9.95 8.20 4.90
C VAL A 85 8.96 8.15 3.73
N ARG A 86 8.41 9.30 3.33
CA ARG A 86 7.34 9.39 2.35
C ARG A 86 7.72 8.84 0.96
N PRO A 87 8.91 9.10 0.39
CA PRO A 87 9.32 8.49 -0.88
C PRO A 87 9.33 6.96 -0.81
N ALA A 88 9.78 6.40 0.31
CA ALA A 88 9.79 4.96 0.51
C ALA A 88 8.36 4.38 0.55
N VAL A 89 7.42 5.10 1.18
CA VAL A 89 6.00 4.72 1.15
C VAL A 89 5.44 4.73 -0.28
N GLN A 90 5.74 5.78 -1.05
CA GLN A 90 5.30 5.87 -2.44
C GLN A 90 5.83 4.71 -3.28
N GLU A 91 7.13 4.42 -3.18
CA GLU A 91 7.77 3.33 -3.92
C GLU A 91 7.20 1.96 -3.54
N MET A 92 6.99 1.70 -2.23
CA MET A 92 6.36 0.46 -1.78
C MET A 92 4.93 0.31 -2.33
N LEU A 93 4.14 1.39 -2.35
CA LEU A 93 2.80 1.36 -2.91
C LEU A 93 2.82 1.14 -4.43
N LEU A 94 3.75 1.78 -5.16
CA LEU A 94 3.90 1.64 -6.61
C LEU A 94 4.32 0.22 -6.97
N ALA A 95 5.33 -0.33 -6.31
CA ALA A 95 5.78 -1.70 -6.52
C ALA A 95 4.66 -2.72 -6.24
N GLN A 96 3.87 -2.49 -5.20
CA GLN A 96 2.71 -3.34 -4.92
C GLN A 96 1.60 -3.18 -5.98
N ALA A 97 1.37 -1.97 -6.49
CA ALA A 97 0.40 -1.75 -7.57
C ALA A 97 0.81 -2.47 -8.85
N GLU A 98 2.06 -2.29 -9.27
CA GLU A 98 2.66 -2.96 -10.44
C GLU A 98 2.55 -4.48 -10.32
N TYR A 99 3.03 -5.06 -9.20
CA TYR A 99 2.94 -6.49 -8.94
C TYR A 99 1.53 -7.05 -9.07
N VAL A 100 0.52 -6.30 -8.59
CA VAL A 100 -0.87 -6.73 -8.65
C VAL A 100 -1.44 -6.64 -10.07
N LEU A 101 -1.06 -5.62 -10.83
CA LEU A 101 -1.51 -5.40 -12.20
C LEU A 101 -0.87 -6.41 -13.17
N GLU A 102 0.44 -6.60 -13.09
CA GLU A 102 1.17 -7.58 -13.92
C GLU A 102 0.81 -9.02 -13.58
N GLY A 103 0.57 -9.29 -12.29
CA GLY A 103 0.27 -10.63 -11.78
C GLY A 103 -1.04 -11.24 -12.28
N ASN A 104 -1.88 -10.51 -13.03
CA ASN A 104 -3.12 -10.93 -13.73
C ASN A 104 -4.20 -11.69 -12.91
N ASN A 105 -3.93 -12.05 -11.66
CA ASN A 105 -4.81 -12.83 -10.79
C ASN A 105 -5.80 -11.94 -10.02
N PHE A 106 -5.53 -10.65 -9.86
CA PHE A 106 -6.35 -9.77 -9.04
C PHE A 106 -7.56 -9.20 -9.77
N LEU A 107 -7.47 -9.00 -11.09
CA LEU A 107 -8.62 -8.66 -11.92
C LEU A 107 -9.70 -9.76 -11.89
N GLN A 108 -9.32 -11.02 -11.65
CA GLN A 108 -10.25 -12.14 -11.48
C GLN A 108 -11.06 -12.04 -10.18
N ASP A 109 -10.40 -11.68 -9.08
CA ASP A 109 -11.05 -11.42 -7.79
C ASP A 109 -12.01 -10.20 -7.87
N PHE A 110 -11.77 -9.28 -8.80
CA PHE A 110 -12.60 -8.08 -9.03
C PHE A 110 -13.67 -8.27 -10.11
N SER A 111 -13.51 -9.18 -11.07
CA SER A 111 -14.50 -9.46 -12.13
C SER A 111 -15.60 -10.42 -11.69
N GLY A 112 -15.43 -11.11 -10.55
CA GLY A 112 -16.35 -12.16 -10.11
C GLY A 112 -16.28 -13.43 -10.96
N VAL A 113 -15.30 -13.52 -11.88
CA VAL A 113 -15.09 -14.69 -12.73
C VAL A 113 -13.75 -15.34 -12.36
N ASN A 114 -13.83 -16.47 -11.66
CA ASN A 114 -12.70 -17.36 -11.38
C ASN A 114 -12.30 -18.06 -12.69
N ILE A 115 -11.41 -17.46 -13.48
CA ILE A 115 -10.78 -18.16 -14.61
C ILE A 115 -9.44 -18.69 -14.12
N ALA A 116 -9.49 -19.81 -13.40
CA ALA A 116 -8.31 -20.60 -13.09
C ALA A 116 -7.70 -21.17 -14.39
N LYS A 117 -6.97 -20.35 -15.13
CA LYS A 117 -6.14 -20.80 -16.23
C LYS A 117 -4.81 -21.30 -15.68
N GLY A 118 -4.82 -22.59 -15.35
CA GLY A 118 -3.75 -23.50 -15.78
C GLY A 118 -2.33 -23.21 -15.32
N SER A 119 -2.08 -23.14 -14.02
CA SER A 119 -0.81 -23.60 -13.45
C SER A 119 -1.05 -24.05 -12.02
N ALA A 120 -0.82 -25.35 -11.77
CA ALA A 120 -0.96 -25.95 -10.45
C ALA A 120 0.18 -25.46 -9.54
N MET A 121 0.05 -24.25 -8.97
CA MET A 121 0.79 -23.85 -7.78
C MET A 121 0.10 -24.45 -6.55
N LYS A 122 0.89 -24.96 -5.61
CA LYS A 122 0.40 -25.65 -4.42
C LYS A 122 -0.59 -24.77 -3.68
N LYS A 123 -1.82 -25.27 -3.54
CA LYS A 123 -2.96 -24.57 -2.93
C LYS A 123 -2.71 -24.16 -1.47
N ASP A 124 -1.73 -24.81 -0.83
CA ASP A 124 -1.32 -24.56 0.55
C ASP A 124 -0.37 -23.36 0.71
N ASP A 125 0.35 -22.94 -0.34
CA ASP A 125 1.19 -21.72 -0.31
C ASP A 125 0.34 -20.43 -0.44
N LEU A 126 -0.91 -20.54 -0.92
CA LEU A 126 -1.74 -19.38 -1.29
C LEU A 126 -2.56 -18.79 -0.14
N ARG A 127 -2.67 -19.49 1.00
CA ARG A 127 -3.65 -19.16 2.06
C ARG A 127 -3.04 -18.52 3.31
N GLY A 128 -1.72 -18.41 3.41
CA GLY A 128 -1.03 -17.82 4.57
C GLY A 128 -0.06 -16.69 4.24
N GLU A 129 0.46 -16.63 3.01
CA GLU A 129 1.41 -15.57 2.63
C GLU A 129 0.66 -14.34 2.11
N ILE A 130 0.89 -13.19 2.75
CA ILE A 130 0.51 -11.90 2.18
C ILE A 130 1.16 -11.84 0.79
N ARG A 131 0.33 -11.71 -0.27
CA ARG A 131 0.80 -11.51 -1.66
C ARG A 131 1.42 -10.12 -1.80
N ILE A 132 2.61 -9.96 -1.25
CA ILE A 132 3.37 -8.73 -1.19
C ILE A 132 4.46 -8.75 -2.28
N ALA A 133 4.66 -7.61 -2.95
CA ALA A 133 5.74 -7.45 -3.90
C ALA A 133 7.10 -7.60 -3.20
N LEU A 134 8.06 -8.28 -3.85
CA LEU A 134 9.39 -8.49 -3.31
C LEU A 134 10.08 -7.17 -2.94
N ARG A 135 9.92 -6.14 -3.79
CA ARG A 135 10.48 -4.81 -3.53
C ARG A 135 9.97 -4.20 -2.21
N VAL A 136 8.71 -4.43 -1.84
CA VAL A 136 8.18 -3.96 -0.55
C VAL A 136 8.88 -4.66 0.61
N VAL A 137 9.14 -5.97 0.47
CA VAL A 137 9.87 -6.75 1.48
C VAL A 137 11.29 -6.24 1.65
N GLU A 138 11.97 -5.93 0.55
CA GLU A 138 13.33 -5.38 0.54
C GLU A 138 13.36 -4.01 1.22
N MET A 139 12.51 -3.08 0.79
CA MET A 139 12.44 -1.74 1.37
C MET A 139 12.11 -1.73 2.86
N CYS A 140 11.24 -2.63 3.31
CA CYS A 140 10.92 -2.76 4.73
C CYS A 140 12.09 -3.22 5.60
N LYS A 141 13.13 -3.82 4.99
CA LYS A 141 14.37 -4.27 5.64
C LYS A 141 15.53 -3.29 5.44
N GLU A 142 15.36 -2.30 4.59
CA GLU A 142 16.34 -1.23 4.37
C GLU A 142 16.19 -0.13 5.45
N TYR A 143 17.31 0.54 5.74
CA TYR A 143 17.28 1.76 6.54
C TYR A 143 16.69 2.89 5.70
N ILE A 144 15.56 3.43 6.15
CA ILE A 144 14.85 4.49 5.44
C ILE A 144 15.15 5.83 6.12
N GLY A 145 15.81 6.72 5.39
CA GLY A 145 16.19 8.04 5.88
C GLY A 145 17.03 7.97 7.16
N ASN A 146 16.77 8.90 8.09
CA ASN A 146 17.43 8.92 9.40
C ASN A 146 16.58 8.19 10.45
N LEU A 147 16.12 6.98 10.14
CA LEU A 147 15.49 6.10 11.13
C LEU A 147 16.57 5.21 11.76
N ASP A 148 16.53 5.05 13.09
CA ASP A 148 17.43 4.11 13.79
C ASP A 148 16.98 2.65 13.67
N PHE A 149 15.87 2.39 12.97
CA PHE A 149 15.27 1.07 12.77
C PHE A 149 14.65 0.95 11.37
N VAL A 150 14.39 -0.29 10.95
CA VAL A 150 13.73 -0.62 9.68
C VAL A 150 12.22 -0.76 9.88
N LEU A 151 11.41 -0.43 8.86
CA LEU A 151 9.95 -0.34 9.02
C LEU A 151 9.28 -1.63 9.50
N LYS A 152 9.76 -2.80 9.05
CA LYS A 152 9.29 -4.09 9.56
C LYS A 152 10.20 -4.59 10.66
N THR A 153 9.83 -4.30 11.89
CA THR A 153 10.64 -4.60 13.08
C THR A 153 9.79 -5.12 14.23
N ILE A 154 10.38 -6.01 15.03
CA ILE A 154 9.86 -6.50 16.32
C ILE A 154 10.49 -5.76 17.50
N LEU A 155 11.39 -4.80 17.24
CA LEU A 155 12.04 -4.02 18.30
C LEU A 155 10.99 -3.17 19.01
N PRO A 156 11.15 -2.95 20.34
CA PRO A 156 10.29 -2.03 21.07
C PRO A 156 10.37 -0.63 20.45
N LEU A 157 9.23 -0.15 19.95
CA LEU A 157 9.11 1.19 19.37
C LEU A 157 8.61 2.20 20.42
N PRO A 158 9.06 3.47 20.35
CA PRO A 158 8.62 4.52 21.27
C PRO A 158 7.11 4.73 21.26
N ASP A 159 6.56 5.24 22.35
CA ASP A 159 5.19 5.71 22.36
C ASP A 159 5.05 7.07 21.67
N VAL A 160 3.91 7.26 20.99
CA VAL A 160 3.51 8.58 20.48
C VAL A 160 2.60 9.22 21.52
N PRO A 161 2.98 10.37 22.12
CA PRO A 161 2.09 11.08 23.02
C PRO A 161 0.75 11.39 22.32
N GLN A 162 -0.36 11.22 23.05
CA GLN A 162 -1.71 11.30 22.48
C GLN A 162 -1.99 12.65 21.78
N GLN A 163 -1.35 13.73 22.23
CA GLN A 163 -1.42 15.06 21.60
C GLN A 163 -0.80 15.16 20.20
N TYR A 164 -0.07 14.13 19.75
CA TYR A 164 0.53 14.05 18.42
C TYR A 164 -0.06 12.91 17.59
N TYR A 165 -0.67 11.91 18.23
CA TYR A 165 -1.29 10.81 17.54
C TYR A 165 -2.71 11.19 17.12
N ARG A 166 -2.88 11.26 15.82
CA ARG A 166 -4.15 11.56 15.17
C ARG A 166 -4.77 12.92 15.53
N VAL A 167 -3.95 13.95 15.68
CA VAL A 167 -4.38 15.30 16.10
C VAL A 167 -4.36 16.27 14.92
N GLY A 168 -5.47 17.00 14.71
CA GLY A 168 -5.64 17.98 13.63
C GLY A 168 -6.42 17.47 12.42
N TYR A 169 -7.32 16.51 12.62
CA TYR A 169 -8.20 15.96 11.57
C TYR A 169 -9.66 16.23 11.93
#